data_AF-A0A3N4KTC0-F1
#
_entry.id   AF-A0A3N4KTC0-F1
#
_cell.length_a   1.000
_cell.length_b   1.000
_cell.length_c   1.000
_cell.angle_alpha   90.00
_cell.angle_beta   90.00
_cell.angle_gamma   90.00
#
_symmetry.space_group_name_H-M   'P 1'
#
loop_
_entity.id
_entity.type
_entity.pdbx_description
1 polymer ?
#
loop_
_entity_poly.entity_id
_entity_poly.type
_entity_poly.pdbx_seq_one_letter_code
_entity_poly.pdbx_strand_id
1 'polypeptide(L)'
;MADGRWGEAVESWRSLEGKEAVGVGEECRKCNEAVCLLYTGRLEEARAVLEGLVDEGKVAAGGVFNLATVYELCSDASRGLKMGLAERVAGLGVEMVGASFKM
;
A
#
# COMPACT_ATOMS: atom_id res chain seq x y z
N MET A 1 7.23 -13.66 -1.84
CA MET A 1 7.64 -12.34 -1.31
C MET A 1 8.69 -12.51 -0.22
N ALA A 2 8.41 -13.23 0.88
CA ALA A 2 9.36 -13.41 2.00
C ALA A 2 10.74 -13.99 1.58
N ASP A 3 10.79 -14.77 0.50
CA ASP A 3 12.03 -15.36 -0.02
C ASP A 3 12.89 -14.41 -0.87
N GLY A 4 12.59 -13.10 -0.88
CA GLY A 4 13.35 -12.10 -1.67
C GLY A 4 13.04 -12.10 -3.17
N ARG A 5 12.17 -13.00 -3.66
CA ARG A 5 11.74 -13.09 -5.06
C ARG A 5 10.62 -12.09 -5.37
N TRP A 6 10.92 -10.80 -5.24
CA TRP A 6 9.92 -9.72 -5.32
C TRP A 6 9.30 -9.56 -6.71
N GLY A 7 10.11 -9.62 -7.77
CA GLY A 7 9.62 -9.49 -9.14
C GLY A 7 8.62 -10.59 -9.52
N GLU A 8 8.92 -11.84 -9.18
CA GLU A 8 7.99 -12.95 -9.40
C GLU A 8 6.75 -12.87 -8.53
N ALA A 9 6.89 -12.30 -7.32
CA ALA A 9 5.76 -12.07 -6.44
C ALA A 9 4.80 -11.03 -7.01
N VAL A 10 5.27 -9.97 -7.71
CA VAL A 10 4.41 -9.00 -8.40
C VAL A 10 3.51 -9.73 -9.40
N GLU A 11 4.09 -10.56 -10.27
CA GLU A 11 3.33 -11.31 -11.28
C GLU A 11 2.33 -12.29 -10.63
N SER A 12 2.74 -12.92 -9.54
CA SER A 12 1.85 -13.80 -8.76
C SER A 12 0.65 -13.03 -8.21
N TRP A 13 0.85 -11.85 -7.62
CA TRP A 13 -0.24 -11.01 -7.08
C TRP A 13 -1.18 -10.48 -8.17
N ARG A 14 -0.65 -10.12 -9.34
CA ARG A 14 -1.45 -9.70 -10.50
C ARG A 14 -2.29 -10.83 -11.05
N SER A 15 -1.75 -12.06 -11.08
CA SER A 15 -2.49 -13.23 -11.55
C SER A 15 -3.72 -13.60 -10.72
N LEU A 16 -3.86 -13.01 -9.53
CA LEU A 16 -4.99 -13.19 -8.62
C LEU A 16 -6.09 -12.13 -8.79
N GLU A 17 -5.91 -11.16 -9.69
CA GLU A 17 -6.94 -10.18 -10.00
C GLU A 17 -8.24 -10.86 -10.44
N GLY A 18 -9.38 -10.42 -9.88
CA GLY A 18 -10.69 -11.02 -10.13
C GLY A 18 -10.90 -12.41 -9.52
N LYS A 19 -9.94 -12.96 -8.76
CA LYS A 19 -10.05 -14.28 -8.10
C LYS A 19 -10.36 -14.13 -6.61
N GLU A 20 -11.53 -13.58 -6.29
CA GLU A 20 -11.99 -13.30 -4.92
C GLU A 20 -12.07 -14.57 -4.03
N ALA A 21 -12.16 -15.76 -4.62
CA ALA A 21 -12.23 -17.04 -3.91
C ALA A 21 -10.98 -17.42 -3.11
N VAL A 22 -9.86 -16.69 -3.23
CA VAL A 22 -8.56 -17.03 -2.60
C VAL A 22 -8.47 -16.53 -1.14
N GLY A 23 -9.53 -15.92 -0.59
CA GLY A 23 -9.59 -15.51 0.82
C GLY A 23 -8.71 -14.32 1.19
N VAL A 24 -8.03 -13.71 0.21
CA VAL A 24 -7.29 -12.47 0.34
C VAL A 24 -8.11 -11.38 -0.35
N GLY A 25 -8.59 -10.39 0.42
CA GLY A 25 -9.32 -9.26 -0.15
C GLY A 25 -8.47 -8.49 -1.17
N GLU A 26 -9.12 -7.86 -2.15
CA GLU A 26 -8.48 -7.09 -3.22
C GLU A 26 -7.46 -6.08 -2.67
N GLU A 27 -7.78 -5.46 -1.53
CA GLU A 27 -6.95 -4.45 -0.88
C GLU A 27 -5.63 -5.02 -0.35
N CYS A 28 -5.68 -6.19 0.28
CA CYS A 28 -4.49 -6.91 0.74
C CYS A 28 -3.63 -7.35 -0.45
N ARG A 29 -4.25 -7.81 -1.54
CA ARG A 29 -3.55 -8.18 -2.78
C ARG A 29 -2.80 -6.97 -3.35
N LYS A 30 -3.50 -5.85 -3.57
CA LYS A 30 -2.92 -4.59 -4.08
C LYS A 30 -1.83 -4.05 -3.14
N CYS A 31 -2.02 -4.10 -1.81
CA CYS A 31 -0.98 -3.70 -0.85
C CYS A 31 0.29 -4.56 -0.97
N ASN A 32 0.16 -5.88 -1.05
CA ASN A 32 1.31 -6.78 -1.17
C ASN A 32 2.00 -6.64 -2.54
N GLU A 33 1.23 -6.41 -3.61
CA GLU A 33 1.77 -6.06 -4.93
C GLU A 33 2.63 -4.78 -4.83
N ALA A 34 2.09 -3.71 -4.24
CA ALA A 34 2.80 -2.44 -4.09
C ALA A 34 4.09 -2.57 -3.26
N VAL A 35 4.08 -3.37 -2.19
CA VAL A 35 5.31 -3.67 -1.42
C VAL A 35 6.34 -4.39 -2.28
N CYS A 36 5.93 -5.36 -3.09
CA CYS A 36 6.84 -6.04 -3.99
C CYS A 36 7.41 -5.08 -5.06
N LEU A 37 6.57 -4.19 -5.61
CA LEU A 37 7.00 -3.14 -6.53
C LEU A 37 8.06 -2.23 -5.89
N LEU A 38 7.84 -1.79 -4.64
CA LEU A 38 8.81 -1.01 -3.86
C LEU A 38 10.16 -1.73 -3.74
N TYR A 39 10.17 -3.00 -3.35
CA TYR A 39 11.41 -3.78 -3.22
C TYR A 39 12.13 -4.04 -4.56
N THR A 40 11.44 -3.90 -5.69
CA THR A 40 12.06 -3.94 -7.03
C THR A 40 12.50 -2.57 -7.55
N GLY A 41 12.32 -1.50 -6.78
CA GLY A 41 12.64 -0.13 -7.20
C GLY A 41 11.60 0.51 -8.13
N ARG A 42 10.45 -0.16 -8.38
CA ARG A 42 9.35 0.35 -9.21
C ARG A 42 8.47 1.31 -8.40
N LEU A 43 9.07 2.37 -7.89
CA LEU A 43 8.50 3.24 -6.86
C LEU A 43 7.27 4.04 -7.34
N GLU A 44 7.28 4.55 -8.58
CA GLU A 44 6.12 5.26 -9.15
C GLU A 44 4.89 4.37 -9.29
N GLU A 45 5.10 3.10 -9.63
CA GLU A 45 4.02 2.14 -9.78
C GLU A 45 3.49 1.68 -8.42
N ALA A 46 4.39 1.46 -7.44
CA ALA A 46 4.00 1.22 -6.06
C ALA A 46 3.18 2.39 -5.50
N ARG A 47 3.61 3.62 -5.78
CA ARG A 47 2.89 4.85 -5.42
C ARG A 47 1.48 4.86 -6.00
N ALA A 48 1.34 4.64 -7.31
CA ALA A 48 0.05 4.68 -7.99
C ALA A 48 -0.93 3.65 -7.43
N VAL A 49 -0.48 2.43 -7.15
CA VAL A 49 -1.33 1.39 -6.55
C VAL A 49 -1.81 1.81 -5.15
N LEU A 50 -0.92 2.35 -4.32
CA LEU A 50 -1.25 2.76 -2.96
C LEU A 50 -2.12 4.02 -2.91
N GLU A 51 -1.86 5.01 -3.78
CA GLU A 51 -2.71 6.20 -3.91
C GLU A 51 -4.13 5.82 -4.35
N GLY A 52 -4.26 4.88 -5.30
CA GLY A 52 -5.55 4.34 -5.72
C GLY A 52 -6.32 3.69 -4.57
N LEU A 53 -5.66 2.88 -3.74
CA LEU A 53 -6.29 2.28 -2.55
C LEU A 53 -6.82 3.33 -1.56
N VAL A 54 -6.09 4.44 -1.39
CA VAL A 54 -6.54 5.57 -0.54
C VAL A 54 -7.75 6.24 -1.16
N ASP A 55 -7.73 6.50 -2.47
CA ASP A 55 -8.84 7.15 -3.19
C ASP A 55 -10.11 6.28 -3.22
N GLU A 56 -9.96 4.96 -3.29
CA GLU A 56 -11.09 4.03 -3.21
C GLU A 56 -11.61 3.83 -1.75
N GLY A 57 -10.97 4.45 -0.74
CA GLY A 57 -11.38 4.33 0.66
C GLY A 57 -11.11 2.95 1.28
N LYS A 58 -10.23 2.17 0.65
CA LYS A 58 -10.00 0.75 0.92
C LYS A 58 -8.63 0.46 1.55
N VAL A 59 -7.90 1.51 1.90
CA VAL A 59 -6.54 1.42 2.44
C VAL A 59 -6.55 0.98 3.93
N ALA A 60 -5.74 -0.02 4.27
CA ALA A 60 -5.47 -0.40 5.65
C ALA A 60 -4.26 0.37 6.23
N ALA A 61 -4.07 0.35 7.55
CA ALA A 61 -2.98 1.08 8.23
C ALA A 61 -1.59 0.79 7.64
N GLY A 62 -1.32 -0.47 7.28
CA GLY A 62 -0.08 -0.85 6.60
C GLY A 62 0.09 -0.20 5.21
N GLY A 63 -1.00 -0.03 4.46
CA GLY A 63 -0.98 0.66 3.15
C GLY A 63 -0.66 2.14 3.28
N VAL A 64 -1.21 2.82 4.30
CA VAL A 64 -0.89 4.23 4.60
C VAL A 64 0.58 4.38 5.00
N PHE A 65 1.09 3.49 5.85
CA PHE A 65 2.51 3.48 6.22
C PHE A 65 3.42 3.26 5.00
N ASN A 66 3.06 2.32 4.12
CA ASN A 66 3.82 2.04 2.90
C ASN A 66 3.81 3.24 1.95
N LEU A 67 2.68 3.93 1.79
CA LEU A 67 2.61 5.11 0.94
C LEU A 67 3.44 6.28 1.50
N ALA A 68 3.40 6.48 2.82
CA ALA A 68 4.26 7.45 3.48
C ALA A 68 5.76 7.14 3.25
N THR A 69 6.14 5.85 3.31
CA THR A 69 7.50 5.40 3.00
C THR A 69 7.87 5.69 1.54
N VAL A 70 6.97 5.42 0.60
CA VAL A 70 7.19 5.75 -0.82
C VAL A 70 7.41 7.25 -1.02
N TYR A 71 6.64 8.11 -0.37
CA TYR A 71 6.84 9.55 -0.43
C TYR A 71 8.21 9.98 0.11
N GLU A 72 8.70 9.36 1.18
CA GLU A 72 10.04 9.61 1.74
C GLU A 72 11.16 9.18 0.80
N LEU A 73 10.98 8.07 0.08
CA LEU A 73 11.99 7.54 -0.85
C LEU A 73 12.07 8.31 -2.18
N CYS A 74 10.99 8.96 -2.60
CA CYS A 74 10.86 9.49 -3.97
C CYS A 74 10.75 11.02 -4.05
N SER A 75 10.64 11.73 -2.93
CA SER A 75 10.32 13.16 -2.96
C SER A 75 10.92 13.97 -1.82
N ASP A 76 11.57 15.08 -2.16
CA ASP A 76 11.97 16.10 -1.19
C ASP A 76 10.76 16.81 -0.55
N ALA A 77 9.57 16.71 -1.16
CA ALA A 77 8.31 17.22 -0.65
C ALA A 77 7.56 16.21 0.23
N SER A 78 8.23 15.13 0.69
CA SER A 78 7.61 14.04 1.47
C SER A 78 6.78 14.52 2.67
N ARG A 79 7.20 15.60 3.34
CA ARG A 79 6.43 16.20 4.45
C ARG A 79 5.05 16.67 4.00
N GLY A 80 4.96 17.40 2.90
CA GLY A 80 3.70 17.91 2.36
C GLY A 80 2.80 16.77 1.87
N LEU A 81 3.38 15.78 1.18
CA LEU A 81 2.64 14.62 0.70
C LEU A 81 2.07 13.78 1.86
N LYS A 82 2.83 13.58 2.94
CA LYS A 82 2.36 12.88 4.14
C LYS A 82 1.27 13.65 4.88
N MET A 83 1.34 14.98 4.94
CA MET A 83 0.24 15.79 5.48
C MET A 83 -1.03 15.62 4.64
N GLY A 84 -0.95 15.75 3.32
CA GLY A 84 -2.10 15.55 2.43
C GLY A 84 -2.67 14.12 2.52
N LEU A 85 -1.82 13.11 2.70
CA LEU A 85 -2.26 11.73 2.96
C LEU A 85 -3.03 11.62 4.28
N ALA A 86 -2.54 12.24 5.36
CA ALA A 86 -3.22 12.23 6.64
C ALA A 86 -4.61 12.90 6.55
N GLU A 87 -4.71 14.02 5.82
CA GLU A 87 -5.98 14.71 5.56
C GLU A 87 -6.95 13.83 4.75
N ARG A 88 -6.47 13.18 3.67
CA ARG A 88 -7.27 12.25 2.87
C ARG A 88 -7.80 11.09 3.70
N VAL A 89 -6.94 10.45 4.49
CA VAL A 89 -7.32 9.31 5.35
C VAL A 89 -8.30 9.73 6.45
N ALA A 90 -8.09 10.89 7.07
CA ALA A 90 -9.03 11.43 8.06
C ALA A 90 -10.42 11.70 7.44
N GLY A 91 -10.45 12.17 6.18
CA GLY A 91 -11.69 12.38 5.42
C GLY A 91 -12.49 11.11 5.13
N LEU A 92 -11.86 9.93 5.18
CA LEU A 92 -12.55 8.65 5.00
C LEU A 92 -13.42 8.26 6.22
N GLY A 93 -13.24 8.93 7.37
CA GLY A 93 -13.97 8.61 8.60
C GLY A 93 -13.64 7.24 9.19
N VAL A 94 -12.56 6.61 8.73
CA VAL A 94 -12.11 5.29 9.20
C VAL A 94 -11.21 5.50 10.40
N GLU A 95 -11.62 4.98 11.56
CA GLU A 95 -10.73 4.91 12.70
C GLU A 95 -9.71 3.79 12.44
N MET A 96 -8.49 4.19 12.12
CA MET A 96 -7.38 3.26 11.93
C MET A 96 -6.90 2.82 13.30
N VAL A 97 -7.67 1.93 13.93
CA VAL A 97 -7.30 1.33 15.21
C VAL A 97 -6.01 0.55 14.95
N GLY A 98 -4.89 1.12 15.37
CA GLY A 98 -3.61 0.43 15.35
C GLY A 98 -3.83 -0.92 16.00
N ALA A 99 -3.59 -2.00 15.25
CA ALA A 99 -3.63 -3.36 15.79
C ALA A 99 -2.94 -3.31 17.15
N SER A 100 -3.70 -3.58 18.22
CA SER A 100 -3.29 -3.37 19.62
C SER A 100 -1.78 -3.54 19.77
N PHE A 101 -1.09 -2.41 19.98
CA PHE A 101 0.33 -2.42 20.34
C PHE A 101 0.43 -3.03 21.74
N LYS A 102 0.46 -4.36 21.81
CA LYS A 102 0.88 -5.06 23.01
C LYS A 102 2.41 -4.95 23.05
N MET A 103 2.89 -4.07 23.93
CA MET A 103 4.25 -4.11 24.47
C MET A 103 4.52 -5.47 25.11
#